data_AF-B8AFU4-F1
#
_entry.id   AF-B8AFU4-F1
#
_cell.length_a   1.000
_cell.length_b   1.000
_cell.length_c   1.000
_cell.angle_alpha   90.00
_cell.angle_beta   90.00
_cell.angle_gamma   90.00
#
_symmetry.space_group_name_H-M   'P 1'
#
loop_
_entity.id
_entity.type
_entity.pdbx_description
1 polymer ?
#
loop_
_entity_poly.entity_id
_entity_poly.type
_entity_poly.pdbx_seq_one_letter_code
_entity_poly.pdbx_strand_id
1 'polypeptide(L)'
;MSRPPSPMLSVPEKKTAATELFRDRHFFNSAFFTDLREARASLSAPSSQATTQDAASRRALLLRYHCLLASARDDPCDFDDDLAFTWHDAFRPHLRRTAASLRFEKAAVVFNVGAASSRIATAVDRAAEGGVKAACGEFQRAAGAFRAAGEMMEGEEEDTEDTVDMGPEASAMLERLMLAQAQECCFERALAAGTSSAACSKVAKQAALYYEEAYASLVIPPLQNHFERSWVAHILLKAALFNAEASYRYAIELHEKTEIGEEIARLQFGINAIVDAKKAVRGAPGSLYDAASRLEQDMNQNLERALNENNRIYLLRVPAAKLLAPLPAASLVRSASLSEILDVKTETGNQSS
;
A
#
# COMPACT_ATOMS: atom_id res chain seq x y z
N MET A 1 -7.27 -20.91 -16.99
CA MET A 1 -6.12 -19.99 -17.09
C MET A 1 -6.22 -19.00 -15.94
N SER A 2 -5.20 -18.89 -15.08
CA SER A 2 -5.21 -17.94 -13.96
C SER A 2 -5.27 -16.50 -14.49
N ARG A 3 -6.10 -15.65 -13.87
CA ARG A 3 -6.16 -14.23 -14.22
C ARG A 3 -4.77 -13.61 -13.93
N PRO A 4 -4.18 -12.85 -14.86
CA PRO A 4 -2.90 -12.19 -14.58
C PRO A 4 -3.06 -11.24 -13.40
N PRO A 5 -2.09 -11.21 -12.46
CA PRO A 5 -2.16 -10.37 -11.27
C PRO A 5 -2.25 -8.90 -11.68
N SER A 6 -3.13 -8.16 -11.05
CA SER A 6 -3.30 -6.75 -11.38
C SER A 6 -2.14 -5.92 -10.82
N PRO A 7 -1.74 -4.80 -11.45
CA PRO A 7 -0.56 -4.04 -11.03
C PRO A 7 -0.76 -3.48 -9.61
N MET A 8 0.34 -3.33 -8.87
CA MET A 8 0.38 -2.74 -7.53
C MET A 8 1.43 -1.62 -7.50
N LEU A 9 1.23 -0.66 -6.62
CA LEU A 9 2.10 0.48 -6.39
C LEU A 9 3.12 0.17 -5.30
N SER A 10 4.37 0.59 -5.52
CA SER A 10 5.41 0.67 -4.51
C SER A 10 5.79 2.12 -4.27
N VAL A 11 6.10 2.44 -3.02
CA VAL A 11 6.45 3.79 -2.59
C VAL A 11 7.93 4.04 -2.89
N PRO A 12 8.28 5.19 -3.51
CA PRO A 12 9.67 5.56 -3.71
C PRO A 12 10.36 5.82 -2.36
N GLU A 13 11.65 5.49 -2.28
CA GLU A 13 12.45 5.84 -1.10
C GLU A 13 12.76 7.34 -1.06
N LYS A 14 12.75 7.91 0.15
CA LYS A 14 13.34 9.21 0.44
C LYS A 14 14.84 9.16 0.20
N LYS A 15 15.36 10.22 -0.42
CA LYS A 15 16.79 10.43 -0.64
C LYS A 15 17.36 11.34 0.43
N THR A 16 18.65 11.23 0.68
CA THR A 16 19.36 12.03 1.67
C THR A 16 20.73 12.42 1.15
N ALA A 17 21.22 13.59 1.58
CA ALA A 17 22.54 14.07 1.19
C ALA A 17 23.66 13.20 1.79
N ALA A 18 24.78 13.13 1.08
CA ALA A 18 25.99 12.42 1.51
C ALA A 18 26.86 13.25 2.47
N THR A 19 26.32 14.32 3.07
CA THR A 19 27.07 15.19 3.98
C THR A 19 27.72 14.36 5.09
N GLU A 20 28.96 14.68 5.44
CA GLU A 20 29.68 14.03 6.54
C GLU A 20 29.02 14.37 7.88
N LEU A 21 27.99 13.60 8.23
CA LEU A 21 27.35 13.60 9.54
C LEU A 21 28.22 12.82 10.52
N PHE A 22 28.18 13.19 11.81
CA PHE A 22 28.96 12.56 12.88
C PHE A 22 30.48 12.68 12.69
N ARG A 23 31.02 13.91 12.57
CA ARG A 23 32.47 14.21 12.57
C ARG A 23 33.22 13.70 13.82
N ASP A 24 34.55 13.64 13.72
CA ASP A 24 35.43 13.11 14.78
C ASP A 24 35.39 13.91 16.11
N ARG A 25 34.84 15.13 16.08
CA ARG A 25 34.66 15.97 17.27
C ARG A 25 33.56 15.48 18.21
N HIS A 26 32.60 14.71 17.71
CA HIS A 26 31.40 14.43 18.48
C HIS A 26 31.61 13.24 19.43
N PHE A 27 32.41 12.24 19.05
CA PHE A 27 32.54 11.01 19.86
C PHE A 27 33.89 10.32 19.62
N PHE A 28 34.71 10.20 20.67
CA PHE A 28 36.04 9.58 20.66
C PHE A 28 36.06 8.21 19.97
N ASN A 29 36.80 8.04 18.85
CA ASN A 29 37.33 6.80 18.23
C ASN A 29 36.64 5.44 18.52
N SER A 30 35.33 5.43 18.66
CA SER A 30 34.57 4.25 19.07
C SER A 30 34.12 3.53 17.81
N ALA A 31 34.38 2.22 17.74
CA ALA A 31 34.00 1.37 16.60
C ALA A 31 32.52 1.51 16.23
N PHE A 32 31.66 1.77 17.21
CA PHE A 32 30.23 2.02 17.02
C PHE A 32 29.93 3.25 16.15
N PHE A 33 30.66 4.35 16.31
CA PHE A 33 30.43 5.56 15.51
C PHE A 33 30.97 5.42 14.09
N THR A 34 32.07 4.67 13.92
CA THR A 34 32.55 4.26 12.60
C THR A 34 31.47 3.46 11.87
N ASP A 35 30.89 2.46 12.54
CA ASP A 35 29.79 1.65 11.99
C ASP A 35 28.57 2.50 11.61
N LEU A 36 28.18 3.45 12.46
CA LEU A 36 27.06 4.37 12.22
C LEU A 36 27.32 5.25 10.99
N ARG A 37 28.52 5.85 10.91
CA ARG A 37 28.94 6.70 9.79
C ARG A 37 28.96 5.92 8.48
N GLU A 38 29.54 4.72 8.48
CA GLU A 38 29.60 3.84 7.30
C GLU A 38 28.22 3.37 6.84
N ALA A 39 27.35 2.99 7.78
CA ALA A 39 25.98 2.62 7.48
C ALA A 39 25.23 3.81 6.86
N ARG A 40 25.36 5.01 7.43
CA ARG A 40 24.71 6.22 6.93
C ARG A 40 25.23 6.64 5.55
N ALA A 41 26.54 6.59 5.34
CA ALA A 41 27.15 6.87 4.04
C ALA A 41 26.59 5.91 2.96
N SER A 42 26.48 4.63 3.30
CA SER A 42 25.88 3.61 2.44
C SER A 42 24.40 3.88 2.12
N LEU A 43 23.68 4.60 2.99
CA LEU A 43 22.29 5.01 2.70
C LEU A 43 22.17 6.11 1.64
N SER A 44 23.18 6.99 1.55
CA SER A 44 23.22 8.12 0.61
C SER A 44 23.70 7.72 -0.79
N ALA A 45 24.29 6.53 -0.93
CA ALA A 45 24.75 6.01 -2.20
C ALA A 45 23.56 5.78 -3.16
N PRO A 46 23.70 6.08 -4.46
CA PRO A 46 22.68 5.76 -5.45
C PRO A 46 22.46 4.24 -5.48
N SER A 47 21.27 3.79 -5.10
CA SER A 47 20.90 2.38 -5.22
C SER A 47 20.60 2.03 -6.69
N SER A 48 21.21 0.97 -7.21
CA SER A 48 20.76 0.34 -8.47
C SER A 48 19.45 -0.41 -8.19
N GLN A 49 18.33 0.29 -8.29
CA GLN A 49 17.00 -0.23 -7.97
C GLN A 49 16.49 -1.17 -9.08
N ALA A 50 17.14 -2.30 -9.34
CA ALA A 50 16.77 -3.19 -10.45
C ALA A 50 16.05 -4.47 -9.98
N THR A 51 16.44 -5.06 -8.84
CA THR A 51 15.96 -6.40 -8.45
C THR A 51 15.34 -6.46 -7.05
N THR A 52 14.61 -7.55 -6.75
CA THR A 52 14.06 -7.86 -5.42
C THR A 52 15.18 -8.08 -4.39
N GLN A 53 16.29 -8.70 -4.80
CA GLN A 53 17.45 -8.93 -3.94
C GLN A 53 18.11 -7.61 -3.52
N ASP A 54 18.12 -6.63 -4.42
CA ASP A 54 18.61 -5.28 -4.10
C ASP A 54 17.71 -4.61 -3.04
N ALA A 55 16.38 -4.76 -3.16
CA ALA A 55 15.43 -4.20 -2.21
C ALA A 55 15.52 -4.84 -0.81
N ALA A 56 15.74 -6.16 -0.73
CA ALA A 56 15.96 -6.86 0.54
C ALA A 56 17.29 -6.44 1.19
N SER A 57 18.38 -6.38 0.41
CA SER A 57 19.68 -5.89 0.89
C SER A 57 19.60 -4.44 1.38
N ARG A 58 18.84 -3.61 0.65
CA ARG A 58 18.56 -2.23 1.00
C ARG A 58 17.79 -2.11 2.32
N ARG A 59 16.76 -2.93 2.53
CA ARG A 59 16.02 -3.00 3.80
C ARG A 59 16.91 -3.45 4.96
N ALA A 60 17.76 -4.46 4.76
CA ALA A 60 18.70 -4.90 5.79
C ALA A 60 19.67 -3.79 6.21
N LEU A 61 20.17 -2.98 5.26
CA LEU A 61 21.01 -1.82 5.56
C LEU A 61 20.26 -0.76 6.38
N LEU A 62 19.00 -0.46 6.02
CA LEU A 62 18.14 0.47 6.77
C LEU A 62 17.89 0.00 8.20
N LEU A 63 17.61 -1.30 8.39
CA LEU A 63 17.41 -1.91 9.71
C LEU A 63 18.70 -1.86 10.54
N ARG A 64 19.85 -2.20 9.95
CA ARG A 64 21.16 -2.09 10.63
C ARG A 64 21.40 -0.66 11.11
N TYR A 65 21.18 0.33 10.24
CA TYR A 65 21.36 1.73 10.60
C TYR A 65 20.40 2.18 11.70
N HIS A 66 19.12 1.80 11.63
CA HIS A 66 18.15 2.07 12.69
C HIS A 66 18.58 1.47 14.03
N CYS A 67 19.07 0.22 14.06
CA CYS A 67 19.59 -0.41 15.27
C CYS A 67 20.79 0.35 15.85
N LEU A 68 21.70 0.83 14.99
CA LEU A 68 22.82 1.67 15.43
C LEU A 68 22.30 2.98 16.04
N LEU A 69 21.39 3.70 15.39
CA LEU A 69 20.78 4.92 15.96
C LEU A 69 20.05 4.68 17.29
N ALA A 70 19.44 3.52 17.47
CA ALA A 70 18.75 3.16 18.72
C ALA A 70 19.71 2.76 19.86
N SER A 71 20.94 2.36 19.52
CA SER A 71 21.95 1.94 20.49
C SER A 71 22.81 3.11 21.00
N ALA A 72 22.64 4.31 20.43
CA ALA A 72 23.28 5.52 20.94
C ALA A 72 22.80 5.80 22.38
N ARG A 73 23.76 6.00 23.30
CA ARG A 73 23.44 6.22 24.73
C ARG A 73 22.76 7.56 24.98
N ASP A 74 23.21 8.58 24.26
CA ASP A 74 22.73 9.95 24.37
C ASP A 74 22.33 10.43 22.97
N ASP A 75 21.38 11.36 22.86
CA ASP A 75 20.94 11.90 21.57
C ASP A 75 22.07 12.74 20.96
N PRO A 76 22.64 12.38 19.79
CA PRO A 76 23.72 13.14 19.20
C PRO A 76 23.38 14.60 18.92
N CYS A 77 22.11 14.93 18.71
CA CYS A 77 21.65 16.31 18.52
C CYS A 77 21.74 17.15 19.81
N ASP A 78 21.75 16.54 21.00
CA ASP A 78 21.87 17.28 22.27
C ASP A 78 23.28 17.82 22.53
N PHE A 79 24.30 17.30 21.84
CA PHE A 79 25.71 17.66 22.04
C PHE A 79 26.35 18.35 20.84
N ASP A 80 25.63 18.42 19.73
CA ASP A 80 26.12 18.99 18.47
C ASP A 80 25.06 19.86 17.80
N ASP A 81 25.12 21.15 18.09
CA ASP A 81 24.24 22.16 17.48
C ASP A 81 24.38 22.24 15.95
N ASP A 82 25.48 21.72 15.39
CA ASP A 82 25.71 21.68 13.93
C ASP A 82 25.15 20.39 13.27
N LEU A 83 24.67 19.41 14.06
CA LEU A 83 24.16 18.14 13.53
C LEU A 83 22.73 18.29 13.01
N ALA A 84 22.60 18.42 11.68
CA ALA A 84 21.31 18.45 11.02
C ALA A 84 21.17 17.37 9.94
N PHE A 85 20.05 16.66 9.96
CA PHE A 85 19.71 15.63 8.98
C PHE A 85 18.90 16.24 7.86
N THR A 86 19.25 15.91 6.60
CA THR A 86 18.51 16.40 5.42
C THR A 86 17.93 15.23 4.64
N TRP A 87 16.60 15.27 4.43
CA TRP A 87 15.88 14.29 3.61
C TRP A 87 15.01 14.98 2.56
N HIS A 88 14.97 14.38 1.38
CA HIS A 88 14.12 14.79 0.27
C HIS A 88 12.75 14.12 0.38
N ASP A 89 11.74 14.81 -0.11
CA ASP A 89 10.40 14.25 -0.26
C ASP A 89 10.42 13.07 -1.25
N ALA A 90 9.76 11.97 -0.89
CA ALA A 90 9.72 10.74 -1.68
C ALA A 90 9.02 10.92 -3.03
N PHE A 91 7.97 11.75 -3.08
CA PHE A 91 7.13 11.95 -4.27
C PHE A 91 7.48 13.24 -5.01
N ARG A 92 8.07 14.22 -4.32
CA ARG A 92 8.51 15.50 -4.85
C ARG A 92 9.98 15.77 -4.54
N PRO A 93 10.95 15.09 -5.17
CA PRO A 93 12.37 15.12 -4.78
C PRO A 93 13.07 16.49 -4.78
N HIS A 94 12.45 17.51 -5.37
CA HIS A 94 12.92 18.90 -5.32
C HIS A 94 12.64 19.58 -3.96
N LEU A 95 11.67 19.08 -3.21
CA LEU A 95 11.38 19.48 -1.83
C LEU A 95 12.29 18.69 -0.88
N ARG A 96 12.73 19.33 0.20
CA ARG A 96 13.57 18.73 1.24
C ARG A 96 13.30 19.39 2.57
N ARG A 97 13.52 18.64 3.65
CA ARG A 97 13.50 19.12 5.03
C ARG A 97 14.86 18.87 5.67
N THR A 98 15.34 19.83 6.43
CA THR A 98 16.57 19.74 7.22
C THR A 98 16.23 20.02 8.68
N ALA A 99 16.52 19.07 9.57
CA ALA A 99 16.22 19.22 10.99
C ALA A 99 17.33 18.61 11.86
N ALA A 100 17.66 19.30 12.97
CA ALA A 100 18.51 18.78 14.04
C ALA A 100 17.69 17.92 15.00
N SER A 101 17.10 16.84 14.47
CA SER A 101 16.23 15.93 15.22
C SER A 101 16.57 14.48 14.89
N LEU A 102 17.02 13.72 15.89
CA LEU A 102 17.23 12.28 15.76
C LEU A 102 15.90 11.54 15.52
N ARG A 103 14.80 12.08 16.04
CA ARG A 103 13.44 11.56 15.80
C ARG A 103 13.08 11.67 14.32
N PHE A 104 13.37 12.80 13.67
CA PHE A 104 13.21 12.99 12.22
C PHE A 104 14.07 12.01 11.41
N GLU A 105 15.34 11.83 11.77
CA GLU A 105 16.23 10.87 11.10
C GLU A 105 15.70 9.42 11.22
N LYS A 106 15.27 9.00 12.42
CA LYS A 106 14.68 7.68 12.65
C LYS A 106 13.39 7.49 11.86
N ALA A 107 12.51 8.49 11.84
CA ALA A 107 11.26 8.45 11.07
C ALA A 107 11.52 8.26 9.57
N ALA A 108 12.49 8.99 8.99
CA ALA A 108 12.86 8.86 7.59
C ALA A 108 13.44 7.48 7.24
N VAL A 109 14.22 6.88 8.15
CA VAL A 109 14.73 5.52 7.98
C VAL A 109 13.58 4.50 8.02
N VAL A 110 12.64 4.63 8.96
CA VAL A 110 11.45 3.76 9.07
C VAL A 110 10.55 3.91 7.84
N PHE A 111 10.35 5.13 7.33
CA PHE A 111 9.66 5.37 6.06
C PHE A 111 10.30 4.57 4.92
N ASN A 112 11.63 4.61 4.81
CA ASN A 112 12.35 3.87 3.78
C ASN A 112 12.31 2.35 3.98
N VAL A 113 12.17 1.84 5.21
CA VAL A 113 11.87 0.40 5.45
C VAL A 113 10.50 0.05 4.85
N GLY A 114 9.52 0.95 4.98
CA GLY A 114 8.20 0.81 4.35
C GLY A 114 8.28 0.83 2.82
N ALA A 115 9.01 1.79 2.25
CA ALA A 115 9.24 1.90 0.82
C ALA A 115 9.91 0.62 0.25
N ALA A 116 10.98 0.14 0.89
CA ALA A 116 11.65 -1.10 0.50
C ALA A 116 10.73 -2.32 0.59
N SER A 117 9.93 -2.45 1.65
CA SER A 117 8.97 -3.55 1.81
C SER A 117 7.87 -3.51 0.74
N SER A 118 7.34 -2.33 0.41
CA SER A 118 6.36 -2.17 -0.68
C SER A 118 6.95 -2.56 -2.04
N ARG A 119 8.24 -2.25 -2.26
CA ARG A 119 8.96 -2.62 -3.48
C ARG A 119 9.14 -4.14 -3.58
N ILE A 120 9.58 -4.78 -2.50
CA ILE A 120 9.68 -6.25 -2.42
C ILE A 120 8.32 -6.86 -2.74
N ALA A 121 7.24 -6.38 -2.11
CA ALA A 121 5.89 -6.89 -2.33
C ALA A 121 5.45 -6.82 -3.81
N THR A 122 5.75 -5.71 -4.50
CA THR A 122 5.42 -5.55 -5.93
C THR A 122 6.28 -6.41 -6.86
N ALA A 123 7.48 -6.79 -6.44
CA ALA A 123 8.44 -7.56 -7.24
C ALA A 123 8.31 -9.09 -7.03
N VAL A 124 7.60 -9.52 -5.98
CA VAL A 124 7.29 -10.94 -5.77
C VAL A 124 6.43 -11.46 -6.92
N ASP A 125 6.83 -12.60 -7.50
CA ASP A 125 5.98 -13.33 -8.44
C ASP A 125 4.77 -13.92 -7.72
N ARG A 126 3.61 -13.28 -7.92
CA ARG A 126 2.35 -13.71 -7.32
C ARG A 126 1.74 -14.95 -8.01
N ALA A 127 2.28 -15.39 -9.14
CA ALA A 127 1.89 -16.66 -9.75
C ALA A 127 2.60 -17.86 -9.11
N ALA A 128 3.74 -17.63 -8.45
CA ALA A 128 4.49 -18.68 -7.77
C ALA A 128 3.78 -19.17 -6.50
N GLU A 129 4.06 -20.42 -6.10
CA GLU A 129 3.54 -20.98 -4.86
C GLU A 129 3.99 -20.14 -3.65
N GLY A 130 3.05 -19.76 -2.79
CA GLY A 130 3.33 -18.89 -1.65
C GLY A 130 3.60 -17.42 -1.99
N GLY A 131 3.76 -17.06 -3.27
CA GLY A 131 4.08 -15.70 -3.71
C GLY A 131 3.07 -14.65 -3.24
N VAL A 132 1.77 -14.93 -3.38
CA VAL A 132 0.71 -14.03 -2.90
C VAL A 132 0.75 -13.84 -1.38
N LYS A 133 1.11 -14.88 -0.61
CA LYS A 133 1.24 -14.80 0.85
C LYS A 133 2.45 -13.95 1.24
N ALA A 134 3.56 -14.10 0.54
CA ALA A 134 4.76 -13.29 0.74
C ALA A 134 4.48 -11.81 0.44
N ALA A 135 3.87 -11.49 -0.71
CA ALA A 135 3.49 -10.12 -1.06
C ALA A 135 2.54 -9.50 -0.03
N CYS A 136 1.54 -10.26 0.45
CA CYS A 136 0.63 -9.82 1.51
C CYS A 136 1.35 -9.46 2.81
N GLY A 137 2.33 -10.28 3.24
CA GLY A 137 3.14 -10.00 4.43
C GLY A 137 3.98 -8.72 4.28
N GLU A 138 4.58 -8.54 3.12
CA GLU A 138 5.40 -7.36 2.81
C GLU A 138 4.59 -6.06 2.72
N PHE A 139 3.38 -6.10 2.17
CA PHE A 139 2.48 -4.94 2.23
C PHE A 139 2.02 -4.62 3.67
N GLN A 140 1.76 -5.62 4.51
CA GLN A 140 1.42 -5.37 5.93
C GLN A 140 2.60 -4.76 6.71
N ARG A 141 3.83 -5.18 6.38
CA ARG A 141 5.06 -4.56 6.90
C ARG A 141 5.19 -3.12 6.44
N ALA A 142 4.97 -2.85 5.16
CA ALA A 142 4.98 -1.49 4.62
C ALA A 142 3.93 -0.59 5.29
N ALA A 143 2.69 -1.09 5.45
CA ALA A 143 1.62 -0.39 6.14
C ALA A 143 2.02 0.02 7.57
N GLY A 144 2.57 -0.94 8.33
CA GLY A 144 3.05 -0.67 9.68
C GLY A 144 4.20 0.33 9.73
N ALA A 145 5.12 0.29 8.76
CA ALA A 145 6.25 1.21 8.70
C ALA A 145 5.80 2.65 8.42
N PHE A 146 4.86 2.86 7.49
CA PHE A 146 4.32 4.21 7.24
C PHE A 146 3.55 4.75 8.44
N ARG A 147 2.72 3.93 9.10
CA ARG A 147 2.06 4.32 10.35
C ARG A 147 3.08 4.73 11.41
N ALA A 148 4.11 3.91 11.65
CA ALA A 148 5.13 4.21 12.64
C ALA A 148 5.94 5.47 12.31
N ALA A 149 6.26 5.71 11.04
CA ALA A 149 6.94 6.94 10.61
C ALA A 149 6.07 8.18 10.90
N GLY A 150 4.77 8.13 10.62
CA GLY A 150 3.83 9.21 10.95
C GLY A 150 3.73 9.46 12.45
N GLU A 151 3.56 8.40 13.26
CA GLU A 151 3.54 8.48 14.74
C GLU A 151 4.85 9.09 15.30
N MET A 152 5.98 8.83 14.65
CA MET A 152 7.28 9.44 14.98
C MET A 152 7.41 10.90 14.51
N MET A 153 6.56 11.40 13.63
CA MET A 153 6.56 12.80 13.22
C MET A 153 5.54 13.65 13.97
N GLU A 154 4.61 13.03 14.72
CA GLU A 154 3.66 13.76 15.56
C GLU A 154 4.38 14.71 16.52
N GLY A 155 3.97 15.98 16.53
CA GLY A 155 4.49 17.02 17.42
C GLY A 155 5.81 17.66 16.99
N GLU A 156 6.45 17.19 15.92
CA GLU A 156 7.54 17.94 15.28
C GLU A 156 6.97 19.20 14.62
N GLU A 157 7.59 20.37 14.85
CA GLU A 157 7.15 21.61 14.23
C GLU A 157 7.21 21.47 12.70
N GLU A 158 6.12 21.82 12.03
CA GLU A 158 6.05 21.87 10.56
C GLU A 158 6.35 23.31 10.14
N ASP A 159 7.50 23.52 9.50
CA ASP A 159 7.76 24.79 8.83
C ASP A 159 6.93 24.84 7.53
N THR A 160 6.39 26.01 7.21
CA THR A 160 5.48 26.22 6.07
C THR A 160 6.04 25.89 4.67
N GLU A 161 7.32 25.52 4.55
CA GLU A 161 7.99 25.06 3.31
C GLU A 161 8.38 23.57 3.33
N ASP A 162 7.91 22.80 4.31
CA ASP A 162 8.32 21.41 4.54
C ASP A 162 7.72 20.37 3.59
N THR A 163 8.42 19.24 3.51
CA THR A 163 7.96 18.00 2.86
C THR A 163 6.73 17.44 3.58
N VAL A 164 5.72 16.97 2.84
CA VAL A 164 4.47 16.46 3.44
C VAL A 164 4.42 14.93 3.51
N ASP A 165 5.37 14.24 2.87
CA ASP A 165 5.35 12.78 2.67
C ASP A 165 5.42 11.93 3.96
N MET A 166 5.93 12.50 5.06
CA MET A 166 5.94 11.86 6.39
C MET A 166 4.95 12.48 7.37
N GLY A 167 4.15 13.46 6.93
CA GLY A 167 3.09 14.05 7.76
C GLY A 167 1.99 13.04 8.12
N PRO A 168 1.10 13.36 9.07
CA PRO A 168 0.08 12.44 9.54
C PRO A 168 -0.89 12.02 8.42
N GLU A 169 -1.31 12.93 7.55
CA GLU A 169 -2.20 12.61 6.43
C GLU A 169 -1.52 11.71 5.39
N ALA A 170 -0.27 12.00 5.01
CA ALA A 170 0.48 11.19 4.06
C ALA A 170 0.73 9.78 4.60
N SER A 171 1.17 9.67 5.85
CA SER A 171 1.46 8.40 6.51
C SER A 171 0.21 7.53 6.64
N ALA A 172 -0.92 8.11 7.06
CA ALA A 172 -2.19 7.41 7.12
C ALA A 172 -2.68 6.96 5.74
N MET A 173 -2.55 7.82 4.71
CA MET A 173 -2.91 7.46 3.34
C MET A 173 -2.05 6.30 2.81
N LEU A 174 -0.74 6.34 3.02
CA LEU A 174 0.18 5.27 2.61
C LEU A 174 -0.10 3.97 3.37
N GLU A 175 -0.40 4.04 4.67
CA GLU A 175 -0.85 2.87 5.45
C GLU A 175 -2.09 2.25 4.80
N ARG A 176 -3.12 3.05 4.52
CA ARG A 176 -4.37 2.56 3.90
C ARG A 176 -4.15 1.97 2.52
N LEU A 177 -3.31 2.58 1.70
CA LEU A 177 -2.94 2.03 0.40
C LEU A 177 -2.26 0.67 0.53
N MET A 178 -1.30 0.52 1.46
CA MET A 178 -0.62 -0.75 1.68
C MET A 178 -1.58 -1.84 2.21
N LEU A 179 -2.49 -1.49 3.12
CA LEU A 179 -3.54 -2.41 3.58
C LEU A 179 -4.50 -2.81 2.45
N ALA A 180 -4.85 -1.91 1.54
CA ALA A 180 -5.66 -2.23 0.36
C ALA A 180 -4.99 -3.29 -0.51
N GLN A 181 -3.69 -3.12 -0.81
CA GLN A 181 -2.91 -4.07 -1.60
C GLN A 181 -2.71 -5.42 -0.89
N ALA A 182 -2.51 -5.40 0.44
CA ALA A 182 -2.45 -6.62 1.24
C ALA A 182 -3.80 -7.37 1.22
N GLN A 183 -4.91 -6.65 1.33
CA GLN A 183 -6.25 -7.21 1.31
C GLN A 183 -6.61 -7.75 -0.09
N GLU A 184 -6.15 -7.11 -1.16
CA GLU A 184 -6.18 -7.66 -2.52
C GLU A 184 -5.44 -8.99 -2.63
N CYS A 185 -4.24 -9.11 -2.04
CA CYS A 185 -3.55 -10.41 -1.98
C CYS A 185 -4.37 -11.47 -1.23
N CYS A 186 -5.06 -11.10 -0.15
CA CYS A 186 -5.98 -12.01 0.55
C CYS A 186 -7.16 -12.43 -0.35
N PHE A 187 -7.68 -11.52 -1.17
CA PHE A 187 -8.71 -11.82 -2.15
C PHE A 187 -8.22 -12.78 -3.24
N GLU A 188 -7.05 -12.52 -3.84
CA GLU A 188 -6.41 -13.40 -4.82
C GLU A 188 -6.24 -14.83 -4.25
N ARG A 189 -5.79 -14.94 -2.99
CA ARG A 189 -5.68 -16.23 -2.29
C ARG A 189 -7.04 -16.90 -2.06
N ALA A 190 -8.05 -16.14 -1.65
CA ALA A 190 -9.39 -16.68 -1.40
C ALA A 190 -9.98 -17.29 -2.68
N LEU A 191 -9.78 -16.64 -3.83
CA LEU A 191 -10.18 -17.16 -5.13
C LEU A 191 -9.41 -18.44 -5.50
N ALA A 192 -8.09 -18.44 -5.34
CA ALA A 192 -7.25 -19.60 -5.66
C ALA A 192 -7.58 -20.82 -4.78
N ALA A 193 -7.96 -20.59 -3.52
CA ALA A 193 -8.36 -21.64 -2.58
C ALA A 193 -9.79 -22.16 -2.77
N GLY A 194 -10.56 -21.63 -3.73
CA GLY A 194 -11.96 -22.02 -3.93
C GLY A 194 -12.88 -21.61 -2.78
N THR A 195 -12.56 -20.51 -2.10
CA THR A 195 -13.41 -19.97 -1.01
C THR A 195 -14.77 -19.53 -1.58
N SER A 196 -15.85 -19.67 -0.82
CA SER A 196 -17.20 -19.32 -1.27
C SER A 196 -17.31 -17.89 -1.79
N SER A 197 -18.20 -17.67 -2.77
CA SER A 197 -18.48 -16.34 -3.34
C SER A 197 -18.89 -15.33 -2.27
N ALA A 198 -19.68 -15.76 -1.27
CA ALA A 198 -20.08 -14.97 -0.12
C ALA A 198 -18.88 -14.40 0.67
N ALA A 199 -17.90 -15.25 0.98
CA ALA A 199 -16.70 -14.84 1.70
C ALA A 199 -15.79 -13.97 0.83
N CYS A 200 -15.62 -14.32 -0.45
CA CYS A 200 -14.88 -13.51 -1.42
C CYS A 200 -15.46 -12.11 -1.56
N SER A 201 -16.79 -11.97 -1.55
CA SER A 201 -17.48 -10.66 -1.58
C SER A 201 -17.06 -9.77 -0.40
N LYS A 202 -17.05 -10.32 0.82
CA LYS A 202 -16.66 -9.58 2.04
C LYS A 202 -15.20 -9.13 2.00
N VAL A 203 -14.31 -9.98 1.50
CA VAL A 203 -12.88 -9.68 1.38
C VAL A 203 -12.65 -8.59 0.32
N ALA A 204 -13.31 -8.70 -0.85
CA ALA A 204 -13.26 -7.69 -1.90
C ALA A 204 -13.84 -6.35 -1.44
N LYS A 205 -14.96 -6.36 -0.70
CA LYS A 205 -15.56 -5.12 -0.19
C LYS A 205 -14.61 -4.39 0.76
N GLN A 206 -13.89 -5.11 1.61
CA GLN A 206 -12.88 -4.48 2.47
C GLN A 206 -11.72 -3.89 1.68
N ALA A 207 -11.24 -4.56 0.61
CA ALA A 207 -10.20 -3.99 -0.25
C ALA A 207 -10.67 -2.68 -0.90
N ALA A 208 -11.93 -2.64 -1.36
CA ALA A 208 -12.54 -1.45 -1.91
C ALA A 208 -12.57 -0.29 -0.90
N LEU A 209 -12.99 -0.55 0.34
CA LEU A 209 -13.04 0.46 1.41
C LEU A 209 -11.65 1.06 1.69
N TYR A 210 -10.61 0.24 1.77
CA TYR A 210 -9.24 0.75 1.97
C TYR A 210 -8.76 1.62 0.78
N TYR A 211 -9.08 1.23 -0.45
CA TYR A 211 -8.76 2.07 -1.62
C TYR A 211 -9.58 3.37 -1.65
N GLU A 212 -10.84 3.36 -1.22
CA GLU A 212 -11.69 4.55 -1.10
C GLU A 212 -11.14 5.52 -0.04
N GLU A 213 -10.72 5.01 1.12
CA GLU A 213 -10.09 5.81 2.19
C GLU A 213 -8.77 6.44 1.72
N ALA A 214 -7.93 5.67 1.02
CA ALA A 214 -6.70 6.19 0.42
C ALA A 214 -6.99 7.27 -0.64
N TYR A 215 -7.97 7.03 -1.52
CA TYR A 215 -8.39 8.01 -2.53
C TYR A 215 -8.89 9.30 -1.90
N ALA A 216 -9.76 9.21 -0.89
CA ALA A 216 -10.33 10.37 -0.19
C ALA A 216 -9.24 11.27 0.40
N SER A 217 -8.17 10.66 0.94
CA SER A 217 -7.02 11.39 1.48
C SER A 217 -6.20 12.08 0.38
N LEU A 218 -6.03 11.46 -0.79
CA LEU A 218 -5.25 12.00 -1.91
C LEU A 218 -5.85 13.23 -2.59
N VAL A 219 -7.17 13.45 -2.45
CA VAL A 219 -7.88 14.51 -3.16
C VAL A 219 -8.14 15.76 -2.31
N ILE A 220 -7.71 15.75 -1.04
CA ILE A 220 -7.84 16.87 -0.10
C ILE A 220 -6.45 17.40 0.33
N PRO A 221 -6.35 18.67 0.77
CA PRO A 221 -5.11 19.18 1.37
C PRO A 221 -4.67 18.36 2.59
N PRO A 222 -3.35 18.21 2.86
CA PRO A 222 -2.22 18.77 2.10
C PRO A 222 -1.80 17.91 0.89
N LEU A 223 -2.37 16.72 0.71
CA LEU A 223 -1.93 15.76 -0.32
C LEU A 223 -2.45 16.07 -1.73
N GLN A 224 -3.46 16.93 -1.84
CA GLN A 224 -4.00 17.36 -3.11
C GLN A 224 -2.89 17.94 -4.00
N ASN A 225 -2.72 17.38 -5.20
CA ASN A 225 -1.66 17.70 -6.16
C ASN A 225 -0.24 17.31 -5.72
N HIS A 226 -0.03 16.67 -4.57
CA HIS A 226 1.29 16.21 -4.15
C HIS A 226 1.73 14.97 -4.94
N PHE A 227 0.82 14.02 -5.18
CA PHE A 227 1.08 12.78 -5.90
C PHE A 227 0.92 12.92 -7.42
N GLU A 228 1.57 12.04 -8.18
CA GLU A 228 1.35 11.94 -9.62
C GLU A 228 -0.10 11.56 -9.93
N ARG A 229 -0.64 12.09 -11.04
CA ARG A 229 -2.01 11.78 -11.47
C ARG A 229 -2.23 10.29 -11.74
N SER A 230 -1.17 9.57 -12.15
CA SER A 230 -1.18 8.12 -12.37
C SER A 230 -1.52 7.34 -11.10
N TRP A 231 -1.06 7.78 -9.92
CA TRP A 231 -1.37 7.18 -8.62
C TRP A 231 -2.84 7.37 -8.26
N VAL A 232 -3.32 8.62 -8.35
CA VAL A 232 -4.72 8.96 -8.08
C VAL A 232 -5.65 8.16 -9.00
N ALA A 233 -5.29 8.06 -10.28
CA ALA A 233 -5.99 7.25 -11.28
C ALA A 233 -6.00 5.74 -10.95
N HIS A 234 -4.84 5.19 -10.56
CA HIS A 234 -4.69 3.79 -10.18
C HIS A 234 -5.60 3.45 -8.99
N ILE A 235 -5.53 4.25 -7.93
CA ILE A 235 -6.24 4.01 -6.67
C ILE A 235 -7.75 4.13 -6.87
N LEU A 236 -8.22 5.15 -7.60
CA LEU A 236 -9.63 5.31 -7.92
C LEU A 236 -10.19 4.14 -8.73
N LEU A 237 -9.44 3.67 -9.75
CA LEU A 237 -9.88 2.54 -10.57
C LEU A 237 -9.87 1.22 -9.78
N LYS A 238 -8.91 1.02 -8.87
CA LYS A 238 -8.88 -0.11 -7.93
C LYS A 238 -10.07 -0.09 -6.97
N ALA A 239 -10.42 1.06 -6.40
CA ALA A 239 -11.60 1.21 -5.54
C ALA A 239 -12.88 0.77 -6.27
N ALA A 240 -13.08 1.24 -7.51
CA ALA A 240 -14.23 0.85 -8.33
C ALA A 240 -14.19 -0.64 -8.70
N LEU A 241 -13.03 -1.16 -9.10
CA LEU A 241 -12.83 -2.56 -9.44
C LEU A 241 -13.23 -3.49 -8.29
N PHE A 242 -12.75 -3.22 -7.07
CA PHE A 242 -13.05 -4.07 -5.92
C PHE A 242 -14.48 -3.92 -5.41
N ASN A 243 -15.12 -2.75 -5.56
CA ASN A 243 -16.55 -2.61 -5.31
C ASN A 243 -17.40 -3.44 -6.30
N ALA A 244 -17.02 -3.41 -7.58
CA ALA A 244 -17.68 -4.23 -8.60
C ALA A 244 -17.45 -5.72 -8.34
N GLU A 245 -16.22 -6.12 -7.96
CA GLU A 245 -15.89 -7.50 -7.61
C GLU A 245 -16.71 -7.97 -6.40
N ALA A 246 -16.85 -7.14 -5.35
CA ALA A 246 -17.71 -7.45 -4.21
C ALA A 246 -19.17 -7.67 -4.62
N SER A 247 -19.70 -6.81 -5.49
CA SER A 247 -21.07 -6.90 -6.01
C SER A 247 -21.25 -8.14 -6.89
N TYR A 248 -20.29 -8.47 -7.74
CA TYR A 248 -20.28 -9.65 -8.59
C TYR A 248 -20.29 -10.95 -7.78
N ARG A 249 -19.41 -11.04 -6.78
CA ARG A 249 -19.33 -12.23 -5.91
C ARG A 249 -20.60 -12.42 -5.08
N TYR A 250 -21.20 -11.32 -4.60
CA TYR A 250 -22.48 -11.40 -3.91
C TYR A 250 -23.63 -11.81 -4.85
N ALA A 251 -23.64 -11.30 -6.08
CA ALA A 251 -24.62 -11.69 -7.11
C ALA A 251 -24.61 -13.20 -7.40
N ILE A 252 -23.42 -13.83 -7.41
CA ILE A 252 -23.32 -15.29 -7.55
C ILE A 252 -24.02 -16.02 -6.38
N GLU A 253 -23.86 -15.54 -5.15
CA GLU A 253 -24.56 -16.11 -3.98
C GLU A 253 -26.07 -15.91 -4.06
N LEU A 254 -26.53 -14.72 -4.48
CA LEU A 254 -27.96 -14.43 -4.67
C LEU A 254 -28.57 -15.37 -5.71
N HIS A 255 -27.82 -15.68 -6.77
CA HIS A 255 -28.23 -16.63 -7.78
C HIS A 255 -28.48 -18.03 -7.21
N GLU A 256 -27.54 -18.53 -6.40
CA GLU A 256 -27.66 -19.83 -5.72
C GLU A 256 -28.87 -19.89 -4.78
N LYS A 257 -29.27 -18.75 -4.21
CA LYS A 257 -30.46 -18.62 -3.36
C LYS A 257 -31.73 -18.32 -4.13
N THR A 258 -31.69 -18.22 -5.46
CA THR A 258 -32.80 -17.81 -6.33
C THR A 258 -33.36 -16.40 -6.02
N GLU A 259 -32.55 -15.53 -5.43
CA GLU A 259 -32.86 -14.12 -5.16
C GLU A 259 -32.56 -13.23 -6.40
N ILE A 260 -33.08 -13.63 -7.55
CA ILE A 260 -32.70 -13.12 -8.88
C ILE A 260 -32.98 -11.61 -9.05
N GLY A 261 -34.05 -11.10 -8.42
CA GLY A 261 -34.36 -9.67 -8.46
C GLY A 261 -33.21 -8.82 -7.89
N GLU A 262 -32.68 -9.20 -6.73
CA GLU A 262 -31.54 -8.50 -6.12
C GLU A 262 -30.24 -8.76 -6.90
N GLU A 263 -30.04 -9.98 -7.42
CA GLU A 263 -28.89 -10.32 -8.28
C GLU A 263 -28.77 -9.31 -9.44
N ILE A 264 -29.85 -9.11 -10.19
CA ILE A 264 -29.91 -8.18 -11.33
C ILE A 264 -29.54 -6.76 -10.88
N ALA A 265 -30.13 -6.27 -9.78
CA ALA A 265 -29.87 -4.93 -9.28
C ALA A 265 -28.40 -4.73 -8.85
N ARG A 266 -27.79 -5.74 -8.21
CA ARG A 266 -26.37 -5.72 -7.79
C ARG A 266 -25.43 -5.72 -8.98
N LEU A 267 -25.71 -6.53 -10.01
CA LEU A 267 -24.93 -6.58 -11.24
C LEU A 267 -24.99 -5.24 -11.98
N GLN A 268 -26.18 -4.67 -12.16
CA GLN A 268 -26.35 -3.35 -12.78
C GLN A 268 -25.59 -2.26 -12.02
N PHE A 269 -25.68 -2.26 -10.69
CA PHE A 269 -24.96 -1.30 -9.85
C PHE A 269 -23.44 -1.38 -10.07
N GLY A 270 -22.85 -2.57 -9.99
CA GLY A 270 -21.41 -2.74 -10.16
C GLY A 270 -20.92 -2.48 -11.58
N ILE A 271 -21.68 -2.86 -12.62
CA ILE A 271 -21.37 -2.55 -14.03
C ILE A 271 -21.34 -1.04 -14.26
N ASN A 272 -22.37 -0.31 -13.79
CA ASN A 272 -22.41 1.14 -13.96
C ASN A 272 -21.22 1.80 -13.26
N ALA A 273 -20.92 1.41 -12.02
CA ALA A 273 -19.81 1.96 -11.26
C ALA A 273 -18.45 1.75 -11.94
N ILE A 274 -18.17 0.54 -12.46
CA ILE A 274 -16.89 0.28 -13.12
C ILE A 274 -16.78 0.96 -14.49
N VAL A 275 -17.87 1.05 -15.24
CA VAL A 275 -17.93 1.78 -16.52
C VAL A 275 -17.66 3.28 -16.30
N ASP A 276 -18.30 3.88 -15.29
CA ASP A 276 -18.12 5.30 -14.97
C ASP A 276 -16.69 5.58 -14.47
N ALA A 277 -16.14 4.71 -13.63
CA ALA A 277 -14.76 4.82 -13.17
C ALA A 277 -13.76 4.75 -14.33
N LYS A 278 -13.93 3.81 -15.28
CA LYS A 278 -13.06 3.73 -16.47
C LYS A 278 -13.14 4.99 -17.34
N LYS A 279 -14.30 5.63 -17.44
CA LYS A 279 -14.48 6.88 -18.20
C LYS A 279 -13.85 8.07 -17.48
N ALA A 280 -13.98 8.16 -16.16
CA ALA A 280 -13.48 9.26 -15.35
C ALA A 280 -11.96 9.22 -15.16
N VAL A 281 -11.39 8.02 -15.02
CA VAL A 281 -9.96 7.83 -14.78
C VAL A 281 -9.16 8.05 -16.07
N ARG A 282 -8.03 8.76 -15.95
CA ARG A 282 -7.03 8.98 -17.01
C ARG A 282 -5.63 8.75 -16.44
N GLY A 283 -4.83 7.88 -17.07
CA GLY A 283 -3.44 7.63 -16.68
C GLY A 283 -3.20 6.42 -15.77
N ALA A 284 -4.22 5.58 -15.53
CA ALA A 284 -4.02 4.28 -14.90
C ALA A 284 -3.32 3.29 -15.86
N PRO A 285 -2.63 2.25 -15.36
CA PRO A 285 -1.98 1.26 -16.22
C PRO A 285 -2.97 0.50 -17.13
N GLY A 286 -2.57 0.19 -18.36
CA GLY A 286 -3.41 -0.55 -19.32
C GLY A 286 -3.91 -1.90 -18.77
N SER A 287 -3.05 -2.64 -18.07
CA SER A 287 -3.40 -3.91 -17.44
C SER A 287 -4.52 -3.79 -16.39
N LEU A 288 -4.67 -2.63 -15.76
CA LEU A 288 -5.76 -2.36 -14.82
C LEU A 288 -7.08 -2.09 -15.55
N TYR A 289 -7.05 -1.36 -16.68
CA TYR A 289 -8.21 -1.23 -17.56
C TYR A 289 -8.65 -2.57 -18.14
N ASP A 290 -7.70 -3.44 -18.48
CA ASP A 290 -7.99 -4.79 -18.96
C ASP A 290 -8.66 -5.64 -17.87
N ALA A 291 -8.18 -5.55 -16.63
CA ALA A 291 -8.79 -6.24 -15.49
C ALA A 291 -10.24 -5.76 -15.26
N ALA A 292 -10.47 -4.45 -15.29
CA ALA A 292 -11.79 -3.86 -15.16
C ALA A 292 -12.73 -4.25 -16.31
N SER A 293 -12.23 -4.30 -17.54
CA SER A 293 -13.02 -4.68 -18.71
C SER A 293 -13.38 -6.17 -18.73
N ARG A 294 -12.48 -7.04 -18.24
CA ARG A 294 -12.79 -8.46 -18.04
C ARG A 294 -13.88 -8.66 -16.99
N LEU A 295 -13.77 -7.98 -15.84
CA LEU A 295 -14.81 -8.07 -14.80
C LEU A 295 -16.17 -7.57 -15.34
N GLU A 296 -16.17 -6.43 -16.06
CA GLU A 296 -17.39 -5.93 -16.70
C GLU A 296 -17.99 -6.97 -17.66
N GLN A 297 -17.18 -7.64 -18.47
CA GLN A 297 -17.66 -8.69 -19.38
C GLN A 297 -18.32 -9.85 -18.62
N ASP A 298 -17.66 -10.36 -17.57
CA ASP A 298 -18.18 -11.46 -16.73
C ASP A 298 -19.50 -11.06 -16.04
N MET A 299 -19.59 -9.82 -15.55
CA MET A 299 -20.81 -9.28 -14.94
C MET A 299 -21.94 -9.13 -15.95
N ASN A 300 -21.67 -8.66 -17.16
CA ASN A 300 -22.68 -8.51 -18.22
C ASN A 300 -23.24 -9.87 -18.66
N GLN A 301 -22.39 -10.90 -18.77
CA GLN A 301 -22.85 -12.27 -19.08
C GLN A 301 -23.79 -12.80 -18.00
N ASN A 302 -23.44 -12.62 -16.72
CA ASN A 302 -24.32 -13.01 -15.62
C ASN A 302 -25.62 -12.19 -15.60
N LEU A 303 -25.56 -10.90 -15.92
CA LEU A 303 -26.72 -10.01 -15.96
C LEU A 303 -27.69 -10.43 -17.07
N GLU A 304 -27.19 -10.73 -18.27
CA GLU A 304 -28.02 -11.19 -19.39
C GLU A 304 -28.74 -12.49 -19.04
N ARG A 305 -28.00 -13.44 -18.44
CA ARG A 305 -28.56 -14.70 -17.94
C ARG A 305 -29.66 -14.48 -16.90
N ALA A 306 -29.36 -13.73 -15.85
CA ALA A 306 -30.31 -13.45 -14.77
C ALA A 306 -31.56 -12.72 -15.27
N LEU A 307 -31.42 -11.76 -16.20
CA LEU A 307 -32.55 -11.07 -16.83
C LEU A 307 -33.42 -12.03 -17.64
N ASN A 308 -32.82 -12.89 -18.45
CA ASN A 308 -33.55 -13.84 -19.29
C ASN A 308 -34.33 -14.84 -18.42
N GLU A 309 -33.69 -15.39 -17.39
CA GLU A 309 -34.34 -16.28 -16.43
C GLU A 309 -35.46 -15.57 -15.64
N ASN A 310 -35.22 -14.34 -15.17
CA ASN A 310 -36.23 -13.58 -14.44
C ASN A 310 -37.44 -13.26 -15.32
N ASN A 311 -37.23 -12.92 -16.59
CA ASN A 311 -38.33 -12.59 -17.51
C ASN A 311 -39.16 -13.81 -17.94
N ARG A 312 -38.65 -15.04 -17.77
CA ARG A 312 -39.31 -16.27 -18.25
C ARG A 312 -39.77 -17.19 -17.13
N ILE A 313 -39.09 -17.19 -15.99
CA ILE A 313 -39.25 -18.18 -14.93
C ILE A 313 -39.70 -17.49 -13.63
N TYR A 314 -38.89 -16.57 -13.11
CA TYR A 314 -39.07 -16.08 -11.74
C TYR A 314 -40.04 -14.88 -11.63
N LEU A 315 -40.09 -14.02 -12.64
CA LEU A 315 -40.94 -12.82 -12.73
C LEU A 315 -40.85 -11.91 -11.49
N LEU A 316 -39.66 -11.84 -10.87
CA LEU A 316 -39.42 -11.04 -9.67
C LEU A 316 -39.24 -9.58 -10.04
N ARG A 317 -39.69 -8.69 -9.15
CA ARG A 317 -39.43 -7.25 -9.28
C ARG A 317 -37.96 -6.97 -8.97
N VAL A 318 -37.29 -6.28 -9.88
CA VAL A 318 -35.93 -5.77 -9.65
C VAL A 318 -35.99 -4.54 -8.72
N PRO A 319 -35.34 -4.56 -7.55
CA PRO A 319 -35.29 -3.43 -6.65
C PRO A 319 -34.45 -2.28 -7.23
N ALA A 320 -34.75 -1.05 -6.84
CA ALA A 320 -33.94 0.10 -7.22
C ALA A 320 -32.58 0.06 -6.48
N ALA A 321 -31.49 0.48 -7.14
CA ALA A 321 -30.14 0.43 -6.57
C ALA A 321 -30.01 1.11 -5.19
N LYS A 322 -30.73 2.21 -4.96
CA LYS A 322 -30.75 2.94 -3.67
C LYS A 322 -31.38 2.16 -2.50
N LEU A 323 -32.10 1.08 -2.79
CA LEU A 323 -32.74 0.23 -1.78
C LEU A 323 -31.87 -0.99 -1.42
N LEU A 324 -30.73 -1.17 -2.09
CA LEU A 324 -29.82 -2.27 -1.80
C LEU A 324 -29.11 -2.04 -0.47
N ALA A 325 -29.10 -3.05 0.40
CA ALA A 325 -28.35 -2.99 1.64
C ALA A 325 -26.84 -2.89 1.36
N PRO A 326 -26.06 -2.15 2.17
CA PRO A 326 -24.59 -2.17 2.07
C PRO A 326 -24.04 -3.59 2.19
N LEU A 327 -23.03 -3.93 1.39
CA LEU A 327 -22.37 -5.24 1.49
C LEU A 327 -21.51 -5.31 2.76
N PRO A 328 -21.51 -6.44 3.48
CA PRO A 328 -20.61 -6.63 4.61
C PRO A 328 -19.14 -6.68 4.15
N ALA A 329 -18.23 -6.22 4.99
CA ALA A 329 -16.79 -6.23 4.74
C ALA A 329 -16.06 -7.09 5.79
N ALA A 330 -14.93 -7.68 5.40
CA ALA A 330 -14.08 -8.46 6.30
C ALA A 330 -12.59 -8.14 6.08
N SER A 331 -11.94 -7.52 7.07
CA SER A 331 -10.49 -7.32 7.07
C SER A 331 -9.76 -8.58 7.48
N LEU A 332 -8.82 -9.00 6.64
CA LEU A 332 -7.92 -10.13 6.89
C LEU A 332 -6.46 -9.67 7.07
N VAL A 333 -6.26 -8.36 7.10
CA VAL A 333 -4.94 -7.72 7.17
C VAL A 333 -4.91 -6.71 8.31
N ARG A 334 -3.69 -6.44 8.76
CA ARG A 334 -3.39 -5.39 9.74
C ARG A 334 -2.04 -4.77 9.43
N SER A 335 -1.82 -3.58 9.98
CA SER A 335 -0.50 -2.98 9.99
C SER A 335 0.42 -3.77 10.92
N ALA A 336 1.64 -4.06 10.46
CA ALA A 336 2.65 -4.67 11.30
C ALA A 336 2.98 -3.74 12.50
N SER A 337 3.32 -4.35 13.63
CA SER A 337 3.83 -3.64 14.81
C SER A 337 5.26 -3.17 14.59
N LEU A 338 5.71 -2.17 15.36
CA LEU A 338 7.08 -1.66 15.27
C LEU A 338 8.12 -2.76 15.45
N SER A 339 7.89 -3.70 16.36
CA SER A 339 8.76 -4.87 16.55
C SER A 339 8.82 -5.79 15.34
N GLU A 340 7.71 -6.00 14.62
CA GLU A 340 7.68 -6.85 13.42
C GLU A 340 8.33 -6.20 12.20
N ILE A 341 8.30 -4.87 12.14
CA ILE A 341 8.93 -4.07 11.07
C ILE A 341 10.45 -4.06 11.26
N LEU A 342 10.90 -3.95 12.52
CA LEU A 342 12.31 -3.83 12.87
C LEU A 342 13.03 -5.18 13.09
N ASP A 343 12.33 -6.32 12.96
CA ASP A 343 12.91 -7.64 13.17
C ASP A 343 13.84 -8.08 12.02
N VAL A 344 15.14 -8.03 12.29
CA VAL A 344 16.23 -8.43 11.37
C VAL A 344 16.17 -9.93 11.03
N LYS A 345 15.59 -10.78 11.89
CA LYS A 345 15.55 -12.25 11.67
C LYS A 345 14.70 -12.65 10.47
N THR A 346 13.79 -11.78 10.05
CA THR A 346 12.91 -12.04 8.91
C THR A 346 13.64 -12.00 7.56
N GLU A 347 14.85 -11.46 7.49
CA GLU A 347 15.68 -11.42 6.27
C GLU A 347 16.51 -12.71 6.09
N THR A 348 16.89 -13.37 7.20
CA THR A 348 17.75 -14.57 7.16
C THR A 348 17.00 -15.86 6.83
N GLY A 349 15.67 -15.87 6.88
CA GLY A 349 14.85 -17.06 6.64
C GLY A 349 14.70 -17.49 5.17
N ASN A 350 15.05 -16.61 4.21
CA ASN A 350 14.96 -16.92 2.77
C ASN A 350 16.28 -17.43 2.16
N GLN A 351 17.35 -17.60 2.96
CA GLN A 351 18.63 -18.14 2.49
C GLN A 351 18.86 -19.62 2.87
N SER A 352 17.88 -20.27 3.48
CA SER A 352 17.95 -21.70 3.82
C SER A 352 16.69 -22.43 3.39
N SER A 353 16.60 -22.78 2.12
CA SER A 353 15.80 -23.90 1.59
C SER A 353 16.36 -24.34 0.25
#